data_AF-A0A8T3WUQ9-F1
#
_entry.id   AF-A0A8T3WUQ9-F1
#
_cell.length_a   1.000
_cell.length_b   1.000
_cell.length_c   1.000
_cell.angle_alpha   90.00
_cell.angle_beta   90.00
_cell.angle_gamma   90.00
#
_symmetry.space_group_name_H-M   'P 1'
#
loop_
_entity.id
_entity.type
_entity.pdbx_description
1 polymer ?
#
loop_
_entity_poly.entity_id
_entity_poly.type
_entity_poly.pdbx_seq_one_letter_code
_entity_poly.pdbx_strand_id
1 'polypeptide(L)'
;MKKRGYLFILLGILLLLSPLYFIFKPKTCETAGCFEAAATECKKAKILVDEAGKSVSEYTIKGKDDENCILEIEVKKLSADYSQSTKDKFEGKSMLCKIPANEFSRMKFEKMGGNLDYCNGPLKEAMYDAVVKKLYNL
;
A
#
# COMPACT_ATOMS: atom_id res chain seq x y z
N MET A 1 -4.32 -47.18 -12.18
CA MET A 1 -5.53 -46.34 -12.39
C MET A 1 -5.72 -45.25 -11.34
N LYS A 2 -5.47 -45.49 -10.04
CA LYS A 2 -5.60 -44.47 -8.97
C LYS A 2 -4.80 -43.17 -9.20
N LYS A 3 -3.57 -43.26 -9.74
CA LYS A 3 -2.71 -42.09 -10.03
C LYS A 3 -3.29 -41.13 -11.10
N ARG A 4 -4.08 -41.65 -12.06
CA ARG A 4 -4.76 -40.81 -13.07
C ARG A 4 -5.95 -40.07 -12.47
N GLY A 5 -6.70 -40.70 -11.55
CA GLY A 5 -7.81 -40.04 -10.83
C GLY A 5 -7.34 -38.85 -9.99
N TYR A 6 -6.21 -38.99 -9.28
CA TYR A 6 -5.60 -37.87 -8.53
C TYR A 6 -5.19 -36.70 -9.44
N LEU A 7 -4.68 -36.98 -10.64
CA LEU A 7 -4.31 -35.93 -11.60
C LEU A 7 -5.52 -35.09 -12.02
N PHE A 8 -6.66 -35.73 -12.31
CA PHE A 8 -7.89 -35.03 -12.69
C PHE A 8 -8.50 -34.24 -11.53
N ILE A 9 -8.45 -34.75 -10.30
CA ILE A 9 -8.90 -34.02 -9.10
C ILE A 9 -8.03 -32.77 -8.89
N LEU A 10 -6.71 -32.89 -9.03
CA LEU A 10 -5.78 -31.78 -8.85
C LEU A 10 -5.97 -30.71 -9.93
N LEU A 11 -6.22 -31.13 -11.19
CA LEU A 11 -6.55 -30.23 -12.30
C LEU A 11 -7.87 -29.50 -12.07
N GLY A 12 -8.89 -30.19 -11.54
CA GLY A 12 -10.19 -29.60 -11.20
C GLY A 12 -10.09 -28.56 -10.08
N ILE A 13 -9.30 -28.84 -9.04
CA ILE A 13 -9.01 -27.89 -7.96
C ILE A 13 -8.30 -26.64 -8.52
N LEU A 14 -7.29 -26.82 -9.39
CA LEU A 14 -6.57 -25.71 -10.00
C LEU A 14 -7.49 -24.81 -10.84
N LEU A 15 -8.42 -25.40 -11.60
CA LEU A 15 -9.39 -24.69 -12.43
C LEU A 15 -10.40 -23.90 -11.59
N LEU A 16 -10.82 -24.44 -10.43
CA LEU A 16 -11.68 -23.76 -9.46
C LEU A 16 -10.97 -22.62 -8.72
N LEU A 17 -9.68 -22.76 -8.42
CA LEU A 17 -8.91 -21.75 -7.68
C LEU A 17 -8.39 -20.60 -8.57
N SER A 18 -8.22 -20.84 -9.87
CA SER A 18 -7.79 -19.83 -10.85
C SER A 18 -8.62 -18.53 -10.86
N PRO A 19 -9.97 -18.56 -10.94
CA PRO A 19 -10.76 -17.33 -10.93
C PRO A 19 -10.70 -16.57 -9.60
N LEU A 20 -10.53 -17.26 -8.48
CA LEU A 20 -10.34 -16.61 -7.17
C LEU A 20 -9.07 -15.75 -7.18
N TYR A 21 -7.98 -16.25 -7.77
CA TYR A 21 -6.73 -15.50 -7.87
C TYR A 21 -6.89 -14.18 -8.63
N PHE A 22 -7.69 -14.14 -9.70
CA PHE A 22 -7.94 -12.90 -10.45
C PHE A 22 -8.83 -11.90 -9.71
N ILE A 23 -9.78 -12.36 -8.89
CA ILE A 23 -10.67 -11.50 -8.10
C ILE A 23 -9.91 -10.83 -6.94
N PHE A 24 -8.91 -11.50 -6.37
CA PHE A 24 -8.20 -10.98 -5.20
C PHE A 24 -7.05 -10.00 -5.52
N LYS A 25 -6.66 -9.82 -6.79
CA LYS A 25 -5.58 -8.88 -7.14
C LYS A 25 -6.04 -7.43 -7.08
N PRO A 26 -5.26 -6.54 -6.45
CA PRO A 26 -5.52 -5.11 -6.50
C PRO A 26 -5.35 -4.59 -7.93
N LYS A 27 -6.24 -3.68 -8.35
CA LYS A 27 -6.13 -2.98 -9.63
C LYS A 27 -4.89 -2.09 -9.63
N THR A 28 -4.01 -2.23 -10.62
CA THR A 28 -2.89 -1.30 -10.80
C THR A 28 -3.40 0.00 -11.45
N CYS A 29 -3.11 1.14 -10.84
CA CYS A 29 -3.44 2.47 -11.33
C CYS A 29 -2.19 3.19 -11.82
N GLU A 30 -2.30 3.86 -12.98
CA GLU A 30 -1.24 4.66 -13.58
C GLU A 30 -1.38 6.16 -13.27
N THR A 31 -2.55 6.58 -12.77
CA THR A 31 -2.87 7.99 -12.47
C THR A 31 -3.49 8.13 -11.10
N ALA A 32 -3.28 9.30 -10.47
CA ALA A 32 -3.91 9.65 -9.20
C ALA A 32 -5.44 9.52 -9.28
N GLY A 33 -6.07 9.97 -10.38
CA GLY A 33 -7.52 9.87 -10.58
C GLY A 33 -8.05 8.43 -10.59
N CYS A 34 -7.30 7.46 -11.14
CA CYS A 34 -7.66 6.04 -11.05
C CYS A 34 -7.67 5.56 -9.59
N PHE A 35 -6.67 5.97 -8.82
CA PHE A 35 -6.52 5.57 -7.43
C PHE A 35 -7.55 6.25 -6.52
N GLU A 36 -7.83 7.54 -6.74
CA GLU A 36 -8.90 8.29 -6.06
C GLU A 36 -10.27 7.65 -6.32
N ALA A 37 -10.57 7.26 -7.56
CA ALA A 37 -11.83 6.57 -7.87
C ALA A 37 -11.95 5.22 -7.15
N ALA A 38 -10.84 4.49 -6.99
CA ALA A 38 -10.83 3.27 -6.19
C ALA A 38 -11.00 3.57 -4.68
N ALA A 39 -10.43 4.68 -4.19
CA ALA A 39 -10.54 5.13 -2.81
C ALA A 39 -11.98 5.50 -2.44
N THR A 40 -12.76 6.10 -3.34
CA THR A 40 -14.19 6.42 -3.13
C THR A 40 -15.00 5.21 -2.67
N GLU A 41 -14.70 4.04 -3.21
CA GLU A 41 -15.40 2.79 -2.90
C GLU A 41 -14.55 1.82 -2.05
N CYS A 42 -13.38 2.26 -1.60
CA CYS A 42 -12.38 1.46 -0.89
C CYS A 42 -12.08 0.13 -1.57
N LYS A 43 -12.05 0.16 -2.91
CA LYS A 43 -11.73 -0.96 -3.78
C LYS A 43 -10.23 -1.19 -3.77
N LYS A 44 -9.84 -2.47 -3.83
CA LYS A 44 -8.42 -2.86 -3.88
C LYS A 44 -7.74 -2.27 -5.11
N ALA A 45 -6.79 -1.37 -4.88
CA ALA A 45 -6.00 -0.75 -5.93
C ALA A 45 -4.60 -0.44 -5.44
N LYS A 46 -3.65 -0.27 -6.36
CA LYS A 46 -2.28 0.13 -6.05
C LYS A 46 -1.76 1.14 -7.06
N ILE A 47 -0.90 2.05 -6.60
CA ILE A 47 -0.20 3.03 -7.43
C ILE A 47 1.25 3.15 -6.94
N LEU A 48 2.18 3.20 -7.90
CA LEU A 48 3.58 3.52 -7.63
C LEU A 48 3.79 5.00 -7.96
N VAL A 49 4.39 5.74 -7.04
CA VAL A 49 4.67 7.16 -7.18
C VAL A 49 6.17 7.38 -7.11
N ASP A 50 6.69 8.04 -8.13
CA ASP A 50 8.05 8.55 -8.18
C ASP A 50 8.02 10.05 -7.87
N GLU A 51 8.60 10.45 -6.75
CA GLU A 51 8.67 11.85 -6.31
C GLU A 51 9.91 12.54 -6.91
N ALA A 52 9.86 12.74 -8.23
CA ALA A 52 10.90 13.44 -9.00
C ALA A 52 12.31 12.89 -8.77
N GLY A 53 12.44 11.56 -8.75
CA GLY A 53 13.69 10.83 -8.58
C GLY A 53 14.21 10.77 -7.15
N LYS A 54 13.51 11.37 -6.17
CA LYS A 54 13.91 11.36 -4.75
C LYS A 54 13.50 10.08 -4.03
N SER A 55 12.31 9.60 -4.32
CA SER A 55 11.69 8.48 -3.62
C SER A 55 10.71 7.77 -4.54
N VAL A 56 10.65 6.45 -4.41
CA VAL A 56 9.63 5.61 -5.01
C VAL A 56 8.82 5.00 -3.89
N SER A 57 7.52 5.28 -3.86
CA SER A 57 6.60 4.80 -2.84
C SER A 57 5.43 4.05 -3.49
N GLU A 58 5.03 2.93 -2.90
CA GLU A 58 3.82 2.18 -3.31
C GLU A 58 2.70 2.48 -2.32
N TYR A 59 1.56 2.91 -2.86
CA TYR A 59 0.32 3.09 -2.11
C TYR A 59 -0.64 1.97 -2.53
N THR A 60 -1.17 1.23 -1.56
CA THR A 60 -2.07 0.10 -1.80
C THR A 60 -3.32 0.19 -0.94
N ILE A 61 -4.49 0.35 -1.55
CA ILE A 61 -5.78 0.16 -0.88
C ILE A 61 -5.99 -1.35 -0.71
N LYS A 62 -6.02 -1.83 0.54
CA LYS A 62 -6.23 -3.25 0.86
C LYS A 62 -7.71 -3.64 0.88
N GLY A 63 -8.60 -2.66 0.95
CA GLY A 63 -10.03 -2.85 0.99
C GLY A 63 -10.69 -2.08 2.13
N LYS A 64 -11.91 -2.50 2.46
CA LYS A 64 -12.69 -2.01 3.60
C LYS A 64 -12.57 -2.97 4.79
N ASP A 65 -12.38 -2.42 5.98
CA ASP A 65 -12.36 -3.09 7.28
C ASP A 65 -13.37 -2.35 8.18
N ASP A 66 -14.56 -2.92 8.32
CA ASP A 66 -15.70 -2.28 8.99
C ASP A 66 -16.04 -0.89 8.41
N GLU A 67 -16.02 0.19 9.20
CA GLU A 67 -16.26 1.56 8.70
C GLU A 67 -15.00 2.23 8.12
N ASN A 68 -13.87 1.53 8.11
CA ASN A 68 -12.58 2.07 7.69
C ASN A 68 -12.10 1.51 6.36
N CYS A 69 -11.28 2.29 5.68
CA CYS A 69 -10.58 1.91 4.47
C CYS A 69 -9.09 1.78 4.80
N ILE A 70 -8.54 0.64 4.40
CA ILE A 70 -7.18 0.26 4.76
C ILE A 70 -6.26 0.66 3.62
N LEU A 71 -5.37 1.62 3.90
CA LEU A 71 -4.33 2.08 3.00
C LEU A 71 -2.97 1.63 3.52
N GLU A 72 -2.22 0.87 2.73
CA GLU A 72 -0.82 0.57 2.98
C GLU A 72 0.06 1.52 2.18
N ILE A 73 1.10 2.05 2.81
CA ILE A 73 2.11 2.90 2.17
C ILE A 73 3.46 2.28 2.46
N GLU A 74 4.26 2.06 1.43
CA GLU A 74 5.61 1.49 1.53
C GLU A 74 6.61 2.32 0.72
N VAL A 75 7.73 2.68 1.33
CA VAL A 75 8.85 3.32 0.62
C VAL A 75 9.67 2.22 -0.04
N LYS A 76 9.56 2.08 -1.35
CA LYS A 76 10.29 1.04 -2.10
C LYS A 76 11.75 1.40 -2.27
N LYS A 77 12.05 2.68 -2.49
CA LYS A 77 13.40 3.14 -2.81
C LYS A 77 13.56 4.63 -2.53
N LEU A 78 14.75 5.03 -2.12
CA LEU A 78 15.20 6.42 -2.04
C LEU A 78 16.33 6.67 -3.05
N SER A 79 16.53 7.94 -3.40
CA SER A 79 17.60 8.34 -4.31
C SER A 79 18.98 8.04 -3.72
N ALA A 80 19.98 7.97 -4.61
CA ALA A 80 21.37 7.77 -4.20
C ALA A 80 21.86 8.88 -3.26
N ASP A 81 21.29 10.09 -3.36
CA ASP A 81 21.71 11.29 -2.63
C ASP A 81 21.42 11.22 -1.12
N TYR A 82 20.52 10.34 -0.69
CA TYR A 82 20.26 10.11 0.72
C TYR A 82 21.38 9.30 1.37
N SER A 83 21.73 9.67 2.61
CA SER A 83 22.70 8.93 3.42
C SER A 83 22.28 7.47 3.63
N GLN A 84 23.24 6.57 3.83
CA GLN A 84 22.93 5.15 4.12
C GLN A 84 22.05 5.03 5.37
N SER A 85 22.31 5.82 6.40
CA SER A 85 21.47 5.85 7.61
C SER A 85 20.02 6.24 7.32
N THR A 86 19.79 7.17 6.37
CA THR A 86 18.43 7.52 5.94
C THR A 86 17.78 6.36 5.19
N LYS A 87 18.51 5.70 4.29
CA LYS A 87 18.00 4.55 3.55
C LYS A 87 17.60 3.41 4.48
N ASP A 88 18.45 3.04 5.42
CA ASP A 88 18.19 1.98 6.39
C ASP A 88 16.96 2.25 7.27
N LYS A 89 16.64 3.53 7.50
CA LYS A 89 15.47 3.96 8.27
C LYS A 89 14.16 3.91 7.51
N PHE A 90 14.18 4.22 6.21
CA PHE A 90 12.96 4.45 5.43
C PHE A 90 12.72 3.42 4.34
N GLU A 91 13.75 2.97 3.61
CA GLU A 91 13.58 2.00 2.53
C GLU A 91 13.06 0.66 3.06
N GLY A 92 12.06 0.11 2.36
CA GLY A 92 11.37 -1.12 2.73
C GLY A 92 10.47 -1.01 3.96
N LYS A 93 10.39 0.17 4.60
CA LYS A 93 9.43 0.39 5.69
C LYS A 93 8.05 0.68 5.12
N SER A 94 7.04 0.19 5.83
CA SER A 94 5.65 0.43 5.51
C SER A 94 4.85 0.90 6.73
N MET A 95 3.68 1.45 6.45
CA MET A 95 2.64 1.72 7.44
C MET A 95 1.27 1.35 6.89
N LEU A 96 0.37 0.98 7.79
CA LEU A 96 -1.03 0.73 7.52
C LEU A 96 -1.88 1.83 8.15
N CYS A 97 -2.66 2.51 7.32
CA CYS A 97 -3.58 3.56 7.71
C CYS A 97 -5.01 3.05 7.70
N LYS A 98 -5.70 3.16 8.83
CA LYS A 98 -7.12 2.87 9.00
C LYS A 98 -7.90 4.18 8.96
N ILE A 99 -8.39 4.54 7.79
CA ILE A 99 -9.00 5.85 7.55
C ILE A 99 -10.52 5.67 7.45
N PRO A 100 -11.34 6.45 8.16
CA PRO A 100 -12.80 6.40 8.03
C PRO A 100 -13.26 6.52 6.57
N ALA A 101 -14.15 5.64 6.11
CA ALA A 101 -14.53 5.56 4.70
C ALA A 101 -15.18 6.84 4.15
N ASN A 102 -15.94 7.54 5.01
CA ASN A 102 -16.56 8.83 4.69
C ASN A 102 -15.52 9.94 4.45
N GLU A 103 -14.37 9.88 5.12
CA GLU A 103 -13.28 10.82 4.97
C GLU A 103 -12.42 10.43 3.75
N PHE A 104 -12.03 9.15 3.68
CA PHE A 104 -11.16 8.64 2.62
C PHE A 104 -11.75 8.86 1.22
N SER A 105 -13.06 8.68 1.06
CA SER A 105 -13.78 8.88 -0.21
C SER A 105 -13.77 10.32 -0.74
N ARG A 106 -13.43 11.29 0.10
CA ARG A 106 -13.37 12.72 -0.26
C ARG A 106 -11.93 13.24 -0.32
N MET A 107 -10.94 12.41 0.05
CA MET A 107 -9.54 12.78 0.02
C MET A 107 -9.01 12.82 -1.40
N LYS A 108 -8.14 13.80 -1.63
CA LYS A 108 -7.25 13.83 -2.78
C LYS A 108 -6.00 13.01 -2.50
N PHE A 109 -5.42 12.46 -3.57
CA PHE A 109 -4.29 11.54 -3.47
C PHE A 109 -3.15 12.12 -2.61
N GLU A 110 -2.85 13.41 -2.76
CA GLU A 110 -1.76 14.10 -2.04
C GLU A 110 -1.98 14.18 -0.53
N LYS A 111 -3.22 13.99 -0.06
CA LYS A 111 -3.57 13.97 1.37
C LYS A 111 -3.65 12.57 1.95
N MET A 112 -3.66 11.53 1.10
CA MET A 112 -3.78 10.14 1.54
C MET A 112 -2.52 9.72 2.29
N GLY A 113 -2.67 9.32 3.55
CA GLY A 113 -1.53 8.99 4.41
C GLY A 113 -0.80 10.19 5.01
N GLY A 114 -1.26 11.42 4.76
CA GLY A 114 -0.70 12.63 5.38
C GLY A 114 -1.08 12.79 6.85
N ASN A 115 -2.25 12.27 7.26
CA ASN A 115 -2.66 12.21 8.66
C ASN A 115 -2.13 10.92 9.31
N LEU A 116 -1.01 11.03 10.03
CA LEU A 116 -0.33 9.91 10.68
C LEU A 116 -1.11 9.32 11.87
N ASP A 117 -2.13 10.01 12.38
CA ASP A 117 -2.96 9.51 13.48
C ASP A 117 -3.75 8.26 13.08
N TYR A 118 -4.11 8.17 11.79
CA TYR A 118 -4.76 6.98 11.23
C TYR A 118 -3.78 5.84 10.92
N CYS A 119 -2.48 6.13 10.89
CA CYS A 119 -1.44 5.22 10.44
C CYS A 119 -0.77 4.51 11.61
N ASN A 120 -0.24 3.30 11.36
CA ASN A 120 0.56 2.53 12.30
C ASN A 120 1.62 1.75 11.52
N GLY A 121 2.82 1.60 12.10
CA GLY A 121 3.88 0.76 11.55
C GLY A 121 5.24 1.46 11.47
N PRO A 122 6.29 0.72 11.07
CA PRO A 122 7.67 1.21 11.11
C PRO A 122 7.91 2.50 10.35
N LEU A 123 7.21 2.74 9.23
CA LEU A 123 7.36 3.97 8.46
C LEU A 123 6.86 5.20 9.24
N LYS A 124 5.74 5.07 9.98
CA LYS A 124 5.22 6.14 10.85
C LYS A 124 6.25 6.52 11.90
N GLU A 125 6.81 5.53 12.59
CA GLU A 125 7.82 5.77 13.64
C GLU A 125 9.07 6.45 13.08
N ALA A 126 9.54 6.03 11.90
CA ALA A 126 10.66 6.67 11.22
C ALA A 126 10.36 8.12 10.84
N MET A 127 9.13 8.41 10.38
CA MET A 127 8.69 9.78 10.10
C MET A 127 8.67 10.65 11.36
N TYR A 128 8.14 10.15 12.48
CA TYR A 128 8.16 10.89 13.75
C TYR A 128 9.59 11.15 14.24
N ASP A 129 10.47 10.15 14.21
CA ASP A 129 11.90 10.33 14.57
C ASP A 129 12.55 11.44 13.74
N ALA A 130 12.28 11.47 12.43
CA ALA A 130 12.82 12.50 11.54
C ALA A 130 12.25 13.90 11.84
N VAL A 131 10.95 14.01 12.13
CA VAL A 131 10.33 15.30 12.51
C VAL A 131 10.91 15.80 13.83
N VAL A 132 11.02 14.93 14.84
CA VAL A 132 11.58 15.27 16.15
C VAL A 132 13.03 15.75 16.01
N LYS A 133 13.87 15.03 15.27
CA LYS A 133 15.26 15.45 15.00
C LYS A 133 15.35 16.82 14.36
N LYS A 134 14.48 17.11 13.39
CA LYS A 134 14.41 18.41 12.74
C LYS A 134 13.96 19.52 13.68
N LEU A 135 13.04 19.25 14.62
CA LEU A 135 12.57 20.22 15.60
C LEU A 135 13.62 20.56 16.66
N TYR A 136 14.39 19.55 17.09
CA TYR A 136 15.41 19.71 18.13
C TYR A 136 16.83 19.93 17.59
N ASN A 137 17.00 20.05 16.26
CA ASN A 137 18.30 20.17 15.58
C ASN A 137 19.32 19.10 16.02
N LEU A 138 18.84 17.87 16.21
CA LEU A 138 19.66 16.70 16.57
C LEU A 138 20.18 15.95 15.34
#